data_AF-A0A351CIY4-F1
#
_entry.id   AF-A0A351CIY4-F1
#
_cell.length_a   1.000
_cell.length_b   1.000
_cell.length_c   1.000
_cell.angle_alpha   90.00
_cell.angle_beta   90.00
_cell.angle_gamma   90.00
#
_symmetry.space_group_name_H-M   'P 1'
#
loop_
_entity.id
_entity.type
_entity.pdbx_description
1 polymer ?
#
loop_
_entity_poly.entity_id
_entity_poly.type
_entity_poly.pdbx_seq_one_letter_code
_entity_poly.pdbx_strand_id
1 'polypeptide(L)'
;MKLKRSLFLLVAGGYILSLVFYLIWYYTMPYVSPYGKNITVSPNIKIIVVFITALYLFLYFLISSIRSFQKPWESFFLVSIITLLIFVLIPSVYYVGYEFIKANNKIKIEKIRMRRLKVQIDDANKSITELIAKLEYERKENDKLRAQLNEIIKKTESKEGGQNTKGDNIIQRKSNEDFSKRKINLETGNTYLDKKNQEIIFKIQIISSSTRLATNSPQFKDLKNVWEYKDNGLYKYTVGNQTDLKLASTLQSEFRRKGFNGAFVVAFKNGKRIPVREALKLLN
;
A
#
# COMPACT_ATOMS: atom_id res chain seq x y z
N MET A 1 46.48 -29.48 -49.36
CA MET A 1 45.60 -30.35 -48.54
C MET A 1 45.77 -30.15 -47.02
N LYS A 2 47.00 -30.01 -46.49
CA LYS A 2 47.26 -29.81 -45.05
C LYS A 2 46.59 -28.56 -44.42
N LEU A 3 46.57 -27.43 -45.12
CA LEU A 3 46.01 -26.16 -44.61
C LEU A 3 44.49 -26.19 -44.36
N LYS A 4 43.72 -26.92 -45.19
CA LYS A 4 42.27 -27.08 -44.97
C LYS A 4 41.97 -27.96 -43.75
N ARG A 5 42.83 -28.94 -43.46
CA ARG A 5 42.68 -29.85 -42.31
C ARG A 5 43.03 -29.17 -40.99
N SER A 6 44.03 -28.29 -40.96
CA SER A 6 44.36 -27.50 -39.77
C SER A 6 43.28 -26.47 -39.43
N LEU A 7 42.71 -25.81 -40.45
CA LEU A 7 41.64 -24.84 -40.27
C LEU A 7 40.35 -25.48 -39.74
N PHE A 8 40.04 -26.69 -40.21
CA PHE A 8 38.93 -27.49 -39.71
C PHE A 8 39.10 -27.87 -38.23
N LEU A 9 40.30 -28.30 -37.82
CA LEU A 9 40.59 -28.63 -36.42
C LEU A 9 40.50 -27.41 -35.49
N LEU A 10 40.93 -26.24 -35.98
CA LEU A 10 40.87 -24.99 -35.22
C LEU A 10 39.44 -24.54 -34.96
N VAL A 11 38.57 -24.66 -35.97
CA VAL A 11 37.14 -24.35 -35.85
C VAL A 11 36.42 -25.36 -34.94
N ALA A 12 36.70 -26.66 -35.10
CA ALA A 12 36.18 -27.69 -34.22
C ALA A 12 36.59 -27.47 -32.74
N GLY A 13 37.83 -27.05 -32.50
CA GLY A 13 38.32 -26.68 -31.17
C GLY A 13 37.60 -25.46 -30.58
N GLY A 14 37.35 -24.44 -31.39
CA GLY A 14 36.59 -23.25 -30.97
C GLY A 14 35.14 -23.57 -30.56
N TYR A 15 34.50 -24.51 -31.25
CA TYR A 15 33.16 -24.98 -30.92
C TYR A 15 33.10 -25.70 -29.58
N ILE A 16 34.03 -26.62 -29.34
CA ILE A 16 34.14 -27.34 -28.07
C ILE A 16 34.40 -26.34 -26.92
N LEU A 17 35.27 -25.36 -27.13
CA LEU A 17 35.57 -24.34 -26.13
C LEU A 17 34.34 -23.47 -25.80
N SER A 18 33.56 -23.06 -26.80
CA SER A 18 32.31 -22.31 -26.61
C SER A 18 31.28 -23.12 -25.81
N LEU A 19 31.13 -24.41 -26.12
CA LEU A 19 30.23 -25.30 -25.39
C LEU A 19 30.65 -25.49 -23.94
N VAL A 20 31.95 -25.68 -23.68
CA VAL A 20 32.51 -25.78 -22.33
C VAL A 20 32.28 -24.48 -21.55
N PHE A 21 32.51 -23.32 -22.17
CA PHE A 21 32.27 -22.03 -21.54
C PHE A 21 30.78 -21.83 -21.21
N TYR A 22 29.89 -22.23 -22.11
CA TYR A 22 28.46 -22.21 -21.88
C TYR A 22 28.05 -23.13 -20.72
N LEU A 23 28.58 -24.36 -20.65
CA LEU A 23 28.28 -25.29 -19.56
C LEU A 23 28.79 -24.75 -18.22
N ILE A 24 30.03 -24.25 -18.19
CA ILE A 24 30.58 -23.59 -17.00
C ILE A 24 29.66 -22.44 -16.59
N TRP A 25 29.31 -21.55 -17.51
CA TRP A 25 28.42 -20.43 -17.21
C TRP A 25 27.04 -20.90 -16.72
N TYR A 26 26.43 -21.90 -17.35
CA TYR A 26 25.13 -22.43 -16.99
C TYR A 26 25.10 -23.05 -15.58
N TYR A 27 26.16 -23.75 -15.18
CA TYR A 27 26.28 -24.37 -13.87
C TYR A 27 26.78 -23.41 -12.78
N THR A 28 27.62 -22.44 -13.14
CA THR A 28 28.18 -21.46 -12.20
C THR A 28 27.30 -20.23 -12.03
N MET A 29 26.39 -19.94 -12.96
CA MET A 29 25.50 -18.79 -12.85
C MET A 29 24.62 -18.95 -11.60
N PRO A 30 24.76 -18.06 -10.61
CA PRO A 30 23.87 -18.08 -9.48
C PRO A 30 22.46 -17.72 -9.98
N TYR A 31 21.53 -18.67 -9.94
CA TYR A 31 20.08 -18.42 -10.01
C TYR A 31 19.61 -17.70 -8.74
N VAL A 32 20.31 -16.64 -8.35
CA VAL A 32 20.07 -15.88 -7.15
C VAL A 32 19.09 -14.79 -7.52
N SER A 33 17.93 -14.83 -6.86
CA SER A 33 16.91 -13.81 -7.04
C SER A 33 17.50 -12.43 -6.72
N PRO A 34 17.31 -11.42 -7.59
CA PRO A 34 17.67 -10.04 -7.27
C PRO A 34 16.86 -9.50 -6.08
N TYR A 35 15.82 -10.23 -5.64
CA TYR A 35 14.90 -9.84 -4.57
C TYR A 35 15.09 -10.64 -3.26
N GLY A 36 16.16 -11.45 -3.13
CA GLY A 36 16.55 -12.12 -1.88
C GLY A 36 16.40 -13.65 -1.88
N LYS A 37 17.04 -14.31 -0.89
CA LYS A 37 17.24 -15.78 -0.86
C LYS A 37 15.96 -16.64 -0.76
N ASN A 38 14.81 -16.06 -0.40
CA ASN A 38 13.58 -16.82 -0.11
C ASN A 38 12.62 -16.94 -1.31
N ILE A 39 13.00 -16.43 -2.48
CA ILE A 39 12.13 -16.48 -3.67
C ILE A 39 12.64 -17.58 -4.59
N THR A 40 11.90 -18.69 -4.61
CA THR A 40 12.17 -19.83 -5.49
C THR A 40 11.44 -19.66 -6.80
N VAL A 41 12.17 -19.83 -7.91
CA VAL A 41 11.63 -19.77 -9.27
C VAL A 41 10.64 -20.91 -9.49
N SER A 42 9.55 -20.65 -10.24
CA SER A 42 8.55 -21.68 -10.55
C SER A 42 9.13 -22.82 -11.41
N PRO A 43 8.60 -24.06 -11.29
CA PRO A 43 9.02 -25.18 -12.13
C PRO A 43 8.88 -24.89 -13.63
N ASN A 44 7.84 -24.14 -14.03
CA ASN A 44 7.58 -23.80 -15.43
C ASN A 44 8.72 -22.99 -16.06
N ILE A 45 9.35 -22.08 -15.31
CA ILE A 45 10.48 -21.28 -15.81
C ILE A 45 11.72 -22.17 -16.01
N LYS A 46 11.95 -23.12 -15.10
CA LYS A 46 13.04 -24.10 -15.26
C LYS A 46 12.84 -24.93 -16.52
N ILE A 47 11.60 -25.34 -16.80
CA ILE A 47 11.25 -26.06 -18.03
C ILE A 47 11.54 -25.20 -19.27
N ILE A 48 11.14 -23.92 -19.27
CA ILE A 48 11.41 -23.01 -20.39
C ILE A 48 12.91 -22.87 -20.64
N VAL A 49 13.71 -22.75 -19.57
CA VAL A 49 15.18 -22.67 -19.68
C VAL A 49 15.74 -23.96 -20.27
N VAL A 50 15.27 -25.13 -19.82
CA VAL A 50 15.65 -26.43 -20.40
C VAL A 50 15.32 -26.47 -21.90
N PHE A 51 14.14 -26.01 -22.32
CA PHE A 51 13.80 -25.93 -23.75
C PHE A 51 14.73 -25.00 -24.53
N ILE A 52 15.07 -23.82 -24.00
CA ILE A 52 16.03 -22.88 -24.61
C ILE A 52 17.40 -23.55 -24.75
N THR A 53 17.86 -24.26 -23.71
CA THR A 53 19.13 -24.99 -23.75
C THR A 53 19.12 -26.14 -24.77
N ALA A 54 18.01 -26.88 -24.88
CA ALA A 54 17.86 -27.96 -25.85
C ALA A 54 17.84 -27.41 -27.28
N LEU A 55 17.15 -26.30 -27.51
CA LEU A 55 17.13 -25.62 -28.80
C LEU A 55 18.53 -25.12 -29.20
N TYR A 56 19.30 -24.59 -28.25
CA TYR A 56 20.69 -24.20 -28.48
C TYR A 56 21.54 -25.38 -28.96
N LEU A 57 21.48 -26.49 -28.24
CA LEU A 57 22.25 -27.70 -28.58
C LEU A 57 21.81 -28.26 -29.94
N PHE A 58 20.52 -28.20 -30.26
CA PHE A 58 19.98 -28.59 -31.55
C PHE A 58 20.50 -27.71 -32.69
N LEU A 59 20.45 -26.38 -32.52
CA LEU A 59 21.00 -25.42 -33.48
C LEU A 59 22.50 -25.62 -33.70
N TYR A 60 23.25 -25.82 -32.60
CA TYR A 60 24.66 -26.11 -32.65
C TYR A 60 24.96 -27.41 -33.42
N PHE A 61 24.20 -28.47 -33.15
CA PHE A 61 24.30 -29.73 -33.90
C PHE A 61 23.99 -29.54 -35.39
N LEU A 62 22.99 -28.73 -35.72
CA LEU A 62 22.59 -28.45 -37.10
C LEU A 62 23.70 -27.72 -37.87
N ILE A 63 24.29 -26.69 -37.25
CA ILE A 63 25.42 -25.93 -37.80
C ILE A 63 26.64 -26.84 -38.03
N SER A 64 26.90 -27.77 -37.10
CA SER A 64 27.99 -28.74 -37.23
C SER A 64 27.76 -29.79 -38.32
N SER A 65 26.49 -30.18 -38.54
CA SER A 65 26.11 -31.29 -39.44
C SER A 65 25.97 -30.87 -40.91
N ILE A 66 25.63 -29.61 -41.18
CA ILE A 66 25.35 -29.14 -42.54
C ILE A 66 26.63 -28.64 -43.23
N ARG A 67 26.98 -29.25 -44.36
CA ARG A 67 28.18 -28.93 -45.16
C ARG A 67 28.26 -27.47 -45.64
N SER A 68 27.12 -26.84 -45.89
CA SER A 68 27.03 -25.42 -46.26
C SER A 68 27.55 -24.50 -45.16
N PHE A 69 27.31 -24.87 -43.89
CA PHE A 69 27.79 -24.19 -42.69
C PHE A 69 29.11 -24.79 -42.19
N GLN A 70 29.95 -25.36 -43.06
CA GLN A 70 31.32 -25.75 -42.70
C GLN A 70 32.36 -24.75 -43.19
N LYS A 71 31.94 -23.60 -43.72
CA LYS A 71 32.86 -22.50 -43.98
C LYS A 71 33.32 -21.91 -42.64
N PRO A 72 34.64 -21.90 -42.38
CA PRO A 72 35.18 -21.67 -41.05
C PRO A 72 34.80 -20.32 -40.44
N TRP A 73 34.61 -19.28 -41.27
CA TRP A 73 34.26 -17.94 -40.81
C TRP A 73 32.76 -17.75 -40.57
N GLU A 74 31.90 -18.14 -41.52
CA GLU A 74 30.44 -17.96 -41.42
C GLU A 74 29.87 -18.68 -40.18
N SER A 75 30.38 -19.87 -39.90
CA SER A 75 29.86 -20.73 -38.84
C SER A 75 30.37 -20.35 -37.46
N PHE A 76 31.53 -19.67 -37.39
CA PHE A 76 32.02 -19.08 -36.15
C PHE A 76 31.13 -17.91 -35.72
N PHE A 77 30.81 -17.00 -36.63
CA PHE A 77 29.93 -15.87 -36.35
C PHE A 77 28.53 -16.30 -35.93
N LEU A 78 27.94 -17.29 -36.62
CA LEU A 78 26.61 -17.81 -36.28
C LEU A 78 26.57 -18.38 -34.85
N VAL A 79 27.54 -19.21 -34.47
CA VAL A 79 27.57 -19.78 -33.12
C VAL A 79 27.82 -18.70 -32.07
N SER A 80 28.75 -17.76 -32.28
CA SER A 80 28.95 -16.64 -31.35
C SER A 80 27.69 -15.79 -31.14
N ILE A 81 26.95 -15.49 -32.20
CA ILE A 81 25.69 -14.73 -32.11
C ILE A 81 24.65 -15.51 -31.29
N ILE A 82 24.49 -16.81 -31.56
CA ILE A 82 23.53 -17.66 -30.85
C ILE A 82 23.92 -17.79 -29.37
N THR A 83 25.20 -18.00 -29.06
CA THR A 83 25.68 -18.08 -27.68
C THR A 83 25.46 -16.77 -26.93
N LEU A 84 25.73 -15.62 -27.56
CA LEU A 84 25.48 -14.31 -26.98
C LEU A 84 23.98 -14.08 -26.74
N LEU A 85 23.12 -14.49 -27.68
CA LEU A 85 21.68 -14.39 -27.54
C LEU A 85 21.19 -15.15 -26.31
N ILE A 86 21.69 -16.37 -26.09
CA ILE A 86 21.31 -17.21 -24.94
C ILE A 86 21.79 -16.61 -23.63
N PHE A 87 22.98 -16.01 -23.64
CA PHE A 87 23.55 -15.31 -22.48
C PHE A 87 22.65 -14.15 -22.03
N VAL A 88 21.91 -13.52 -22.95
CA VAL A 88 20.92 -12.48 -22.65
C VAL A 88 19.55 -13.08 -22.32
N LEU A 89 19.12 -14.11 -23.05
CA LEU A 89 17.76 -14.64 -22.96
C LEU A 89 17.51 -15.36 -21.63
N ILE A 90 18.42 -16.22 -21.17
CA ILE A 90 18.22 -17.03 -19.97
C ILE A 90 18.09 -16.14 -18.71
N PRO A 91 19.00 -15.18 -18.43
CA PRO A 91 18.84 -14.28 -17.28
C PRO A 91 17.55 -13.46 -17.36
N SER A 92 17.16 -13.01 -18.56
CA SER A 92 15.91 -12.27 -18.77
C SER A 92 14.68 -13.11 -18.41
N VAL A 93 14.63 -14.37 -18.83
CA VAL A 93 13.54 -15.30 -18.49
C VAL A 93 13.44 -15.50 -16.97
N TYR A 94 14.58 -15.66 -16.28
CA TYR A 94 14.59 -15.73 -14.82
C TYR A 94 14.10 -14.44 -14.16
N TYR A 95 14.56 -13.29 -14.65
CA TYR A 95 14.16 -11.97 -14.14
C TYR A 95 12.65 -11.75 -14.25
N VAL A 96 12.07 -11.99 -15.43
CA VAL A 96 10.62 -11.90 -15.65
C VAL A 96 9.87 -12.86 -14.72
N GLY A 97 10.40 -14.08 -14.56
CA GLY A 97 9.88 -15.07 -13.64
C GLY A 97 9.81 -14.60 -12.20
N TYR A 98 10.87 -13.96 -11.70
CA TYR A 98 10.91 -13.39 -10.36
C TYR A 98 9.91 -12.24 -10.17
N GLU A 99 9.82 -11.33 -11.13
CA GLU A 99 8.86 -10.22 -11.09
C GLU A 99 7.41 -10.73 -11.05
N PHE A 100 7.09 -11.77 -11.83
CA PHE A 100 5.77 -12.38 -11.81
C PHE A 100 5.40 -13.00 -10.45
N ILE A 101 6.34 -13.72 -9.83
CA ILE A 101 6.14 -14.29 -8.49
C ILE A 101 5.90 -13.20 -7.45
N LYS A 102 6.71 -12.13 -7.48
CA LYS A 102 6.57 -10.97 -6.59
C LYS A 102 5.22 -10.27 -6.77
N ALA A 103 4.79 -10.06 -8.01
CA ALA A 103 3.49 -9.48 -8.31
C ALA A 103 2.34 -10.36 -7.76
N ASN A 104 2.41 -11.68 -7.99
CA ASN A 104 1.39 -12.62 -7.50
C ASN A 104 1.31 -12.66 -5.97
N ASN A 105 2.46 -12.63 -5.27
CA ASN A 105 2.49 -12.57 -3.81
C ASN A 105 1.85 -11.29 -3.28
N LYS A 106 2.14 -10.15 -3.91
CA LYS A 106 1.51 -8.86 -3.58
C LYS A 106 0.00 -8.89 -3.79
N ILE A 107 -0.46 -9.42 -4.92
CA ILE A 107 -1.88 -9.58 -5.24
C ILE A 107 -2.56 -10.50 -4.21
N LYS A 108 -1.92 -11.62 -3.83
CA LYS A 108 -2.45 -12.55 -2.84
C LYS A 108 -2.65 -11.89 -1.48
N ILE A 109 -1.67 -11.09 -1.03
CA ILE A 109 -1.75 -10.35 0.24
C ILE A 109 -2.89 -9.32 0.19
N GLU A 110 -2.98 -8.54 -0.89
CA GLU A 110 -4.06 -7.56 -1.04
C GLU A 110 -5.44 -8.23 -1.14
N LYS A 111 -5.54 -9.39 -1.80
CA LYS A 111 -6.80 -10.16 -1.84
C LYS A 111 -7.25 -10.60 -0.46
N ILE A 112 -6.32 -11.02 0.41
CA ILE A 112 -6.64 -11.36 1.82
C ILE A 112 -7.10 -10.12 2.59
N ARG A 113 -6.44 -8.98 2.38
CA ARG A 113 -6.83 -7.70 2.99
C ARG A 113 -8.24 -7.29 2.56
N MET A 114 -8.54 -7.38 1.26
CA MET A 114 -9.84 -7.06 0.69
C MET A 114 -10.96 -7.96 1.24
N ARG A 115 -10.71 -9.26 1.42
CA ARG A 115 -11.69 -10.16 2.06
C ARG A 115 -12.02 -9.73 3.49
N ARG A 116 -11.00 -9.39 4.29
CA ARG A 116 -11.22 -8.92 5.67
C ARG A 116 -12.00 -7.61 5.72
N LEU A 117 -11.69 -6.67 4.82
CA LEU A 117 -12.45 -5.43 4.71
C LEU A 117 -13.90 -5.68 4.30
N LYS A 118 -14.13 -6.61 3.37
CA LYS A 118 -15.48 -6.99 2.95
C LYS A 118 -16.31 -7.52 4.12
N VAL A 119 -15.75 -8.43 4.92
CA VAL A 119 -16.43 -8.95 6.13
C VAL A 119 -16.77 -7.81 7.10
N GLN A 120 -15.83 -6.89 7.37
CA GLN A 120 -16.10 -5.75 8.25
C GLN A 120 -17.20 -4.83 7.70
N ILE A 121 -17.25 -4.63 6.38
CA ILE A 121 -18.31 -3.84 5.73
C ILE A 121 -19.65 -4.56 5.85
N ASP A 122 -19.68 -5.87 5.65
CA ASP A 122 -20.91 -6.67 5.77
C ASP A 122 -21.46 -6.64 7.21
N ASP A 123 -20.59 -6.77 8.22
CA ASP A 123 -20.96 -6.65 9.64
C ASP A 123 -21.47 -5.25 9.98
N ALA A 124 -20.81 -4.20 9.48
CA ALA A 124 -21.24 -2.82 9.67
C ALA A 124 -22.60 -2.55 9.01
N ASN A 125 -22.83 -3.07 7.80
CA ASN A 125 -24.10 -2.94 7.09
C ASN A 125 -25.24 -3.63 7.85
N LYS A 126 -24.97 -4.79 8.48
CA LYS A 126 -25.94 -5.45 9.35
C LYS A 126 -26.31 -4.58 10.54
N SER A 127 -25.32 -4.03 11.24
CA SER A 127 -25.56 -3.14 12.39
C SER A 127 -26.33 -1.87 12.01
N ILE A 128 -26.01 -1.26 10.87
CA ILE A 128 -26.76 -0.11 10.34
C ILE A 128 -28.21 -0.49 10.07
N THR A 129 -28.46 -1.67 9.48
CA THR A 129 -29.82 -2.15 9.20
C THR A 129 -30.63 -2.34 10.49
N GLU A 130 -30.01 -2.91 11.53
CA GLU A 130 -30.62 -3.07 12.84
C GLU A 130 -30.95 -1.71 13.50
N LEU A 131 -30.05 -0.74 13.40
CA LEU A 131 -30.26 0.62 13.91
C LEU A 131 -31.38 1.35 13.16
N ILE A 132 -31.45 1.21 11.83
CA ILE A 132 -32.54 1.79 11.02
C ILE A 132 -33.88 1.20 11.46
N ALA A 133 -33.97 -0.12 11.61
CA ALA A 133 -35.19 -0.78 12.07
C ALA A 133 -35.62 -0.28 13.47
N LYS A 134 -34.65 -0.10 14.39
CA LYS A 134 -34.92 0.45 15.72
C LYS A 134 -35.42 1.90 15.67
N LEU A 135 -34.80 2.76 14.87
CA LEU A 135 -35.24 4.15 14.70
C LEU A 135 -36.63 4.24 14.07
N GLU A 136 -36.95 3.39 13.11
CA GLU A 136 -38.29 3.33 12.52
C GLU A 136 -39.35 2.90 13.54
N TYR A 137 -39.01 1.97 14.43
CA TYR A 137 -39.89 1.57 15.54
C TYR A 137 -40.14 2.74 16.51
N GLU A 138 -39.09 3.40 16.99
CA GLU A 138 -39.19 4.55 17.90
C GLU A 138 -39.96 5.72 17.26
N ARG A 139 -39.82 5.92 15.95
CA ARG A 139 -40.59 6.93 15.21
C ARG A 139 -42.08 6.59 15.18
N LYS A 140 -42.45 5.34 14.87
CA LYS A 140 -43.85 4.89 14.88
C LYS A 140 -44.49 5.02 16.26
N GLU A 141 -43.74 4.75 17.32
CA GLU A 141 -44.21 4.93 18.70
C GLU A 141 -44.45 6.41 19.03
N ASN A 142 -43.50 7.28 18.68
CA ASN A 142 -43.66 8.73 18.84
C ASN A 142 -44.84 9.29 18.06
N ASP A 143 -45.09 8.82 16.84
CA ASP A 143 -46.23 9.25 16.03
C ASP A 143 -47.57 8.83 16.68
N LYS A 144 -47.64 7.64 17.30
CA LYS A 144 -48.81 7.21 18.09
C LYS A 144 -49.02 8.09 19.32
N LEU A 145 -47.97 8.38 20.08
CA LEU A 145 -48.05 9.26 21.26
C LEU A 145 -48.50 10.67 20.88
N ARG A 146 -48.01 11.21 19.76
CA ARG A 146 -48.45 12.50 19.22
C ARG A 146 -49.93 12.49 18.84
N ALA A 147 -50.41 11.42 18.21
CA ALA A 147 -51.83 11.27 17.88
C ALA A 147 -52.71 11.24 19.14
N GLN A 148 -52.28 10.49 20.18
CA GLN A 148 -52.98 10.45 21.47
C GLN A 148 -53.00 11.80 22.16
N LEU A 149 -51.87 12.52 22.18
CA LEU A 149 -51.78 13.84 22.78
C LEU A 149 -52.73 14.84 22.08
N ASN A 150 -52.78 14.82 20.75
CA ASN A 150 -53.69 15.68 19.98
C ASN A 150 -55.17 15.36 20.28
N GLU A 151 -55.52 14.08 20.50
CA GLU A 151 -56.87 13.69 20.89
C GLU A 151 -57.22 14.19 22.30
N ILE A 152 -56.28 14.12 23.24
CA ILE A 152 -56.43 14.65 24.60
C ILE A 152 -56.64 16.17 24.54
N ILE A 153 -55.78 16.90 23.81
CA ILE A 153 -55.88 18.36 23.63
C ILE A 153 -57.28 18.73 23.10
N LYS A 154 -57.74 18.05 22.04
CA LYS A 154 -59.08 18.25 21.49
C LYS A 154 -60.18 17.99 22.53
N LYS A 155 -60.05 16.96 23.37
CA LYS A 155 -61.00 16.64 24.45
C LYS A 155 -60.98 17.67 25.58
N THR A 156 -59.82 18.24 25.93
CA THR A 156 -59.70 19.34 26.90
C THR A 156 -60.28 20.64 26.35
N GLU A 157 -59.99 20.99 25.09
CA GLU A 157 -60.57 22.16 24.40
C GLU A 157 -62.10 22.05 24.25
N SER A 158 -62.63 20.83 24.10
CA SER A 158 -64.08 20.57 24.05
C SER A 158 -64.77 20.62 25.42
N LYS A 159 -64.02 20.53 26.53
CA LYS A 159 -64.53 20.54 27.91
C LYS A 159 -64.34 21.90 28.61
N GLU A 160 -63.42 22.72 28.14
CA GLU A 160 -63.18 24.09 28.62
C GLU A 160 -63.98 25.14 27.84
N GLY A 161 -65.25 24.83 27.57
CA GLY A 161 -66.26 25.83 27.21
C GLY A 161 -66.64 26.68 28.42
N GLY A 162 -65.71 27.53 28.89
CA GLY A 162 -66.00 28.61 29.84
C GLY A 162 -64.93 28.88 30.90
N GLN A 163 -63.80 29.52 30.53
CA GLN A 163 -63.28 30.77 31.13
C GLN A 163 -61.85 31.10 30.63
N ASN A 164 -61.64 32.37 30.29
CA ASN A 164 -60.39 32.98 29.83
C ASN A 164 -59.27 32.98 30.90
N THR A 165 -58.00 32.82 30.50
CA THR A 165 -56.95 33.88 30.41
C THR A 165 -55.52 33.34 30.57
N LYS A 166 -54.61 33.92 29.78
CA LYS A 166 -53.14 34.06 29.99
C LYS A 166 -52.30 32.78 30.03
N GLY A 167 -51.71 32.44 28.88
CA GLY A 167 -50.60 31.49 28.79
C GLY A 167 -49.69 31.64 27.56
N ASP A 168 -49.95 32.57 26.64
CA ASP A 168 -49.08 32.80 25.49
C ASP A 168 -47.90 33.69 25.88
N ASN A 169 -46.88 33.09 26.49
CA ASN A 169 -45.52 33.65 26.51
C ASN A 169 -44.43 32.70 27.03
N ILE A 170 -44.50 31.36 26.85
CA ILE A 170 -43.39 30.47 27.27
C ILE A 170 -43.18 29.25 26.34
N ILE A 171 -43.31 29.33 25.01
CA ILE A 171 -42.56 28.43 24.10
C ILE A 171 -42.18 29.20 22.82
N GLN A 172 -41.32 30.22 22.94
CA GLN A 172 -40.51 30.68 21.80
C GLN A 172 -39.30 31.50 22.24
N ARG A 173 -38.54 31.02 23.23
CA ARG A 173 -37.27 31.70 23.60
C ARG A 173 -36.16 30.79 24.13
N LYS A 174 -36.26 29.47 23.96
CA LYS A 174 -35.31 28.51 24.54
C LYS A 174 -34.67 27.51 23.58
N SER A 175 -34.72 27.72 22.26
CA SER A 175 -34.09 26.81 21.28
C SER A 175 -32.97 27.41 20.43
N ASN A 176 -32.66 28.72 20.54
CA ASN A 176 -31.72 29.36 19.60
C ASN A 176 -30.49 30.03 20.24
N GLU A 177 -30.24 29.90 21.54
CA GLU A 177 -29.03 30.48 22.17
C GLU A 177 -27.88 29.48 22.42
N ASP A 178 -28.08 28.17 22.23
CA ASP A 178 -27.11 27.16 22.66
C ASP A 178 -26.20 26.59 21.54
N PHE A 179 -26.24 27.16 20.33
CA PHE A 179 -25.43 26.70 19.18
C PHE A 179 -24.38 27.69 18.65
N SER A 180 -24.14 28.83 19.31
CA SER A 180 -23.10 29.80 18.89
C SER A 180 -21.92 29.99 19.85
N LYS A 181 -21.78 29.19 20.91
CA LYS A 181 -20.59 29.18 21.77
C LYS A 181 -19.85 27.85 21.72
N ARG A 182 -19.23 27.56 20.58
CA ARG A 182 -18.07 26.64 20.51
C ARG A 182 -17.06 27.10 19.46
N LYS A 183 -16.52 28.32 19.65
CA LYS A 183 -15.16 28.64 19.23
C LYS A 183 -14.22 28.05 20.28
N ILE A 184 -13.54 26.96 19.95
CA ILE A 184 -12.42 26.47 20.76
C ILE A 184 -11.21 27.31 20.37
N ASN A 185 -10.74 28.12 21.32
CA ASN A 185 -9.45 28.81 21.28
C ASN A 185 -8.33 27.78 21.34
N LEU A 186 -7.38 27.93 20.41
CA LEU A 186 -6.04 27.37 20.47
C LEU A 186 -5.22 28.24 21.42
N GLU A 187 -4.86 27.76 22.61
CA GLU A 187 -3.63 28.18 23.31
C GLU A 187 -3.07 27.07 24.21
N THR A 188 -1.76 27.19 24.39
CA THR A 188 -0.73 26.26 24.81
C THR A 188 -0.61 26.13 26.34
N GLY A 189 -0.24 24.95 26.87
CA GLY A 189 0.62 24.85 28.06
C GLY A 189 0.11 24.08 29.29
N ASN A 190 0.88 23.03 29.64
CA ASN A 190 1.12 22.37 30.93
C ASN A 190 0.09 21.42 31.60
N THR A 191 0.45 20.13 31.52
CA THR A 191 0.80 19.15 32.59
C THR A 191 -0.09 18.95 33.84
N TYR A 192 -0.18 17.66 34.22
CA TYR A 192 -0.72 17.00 35.43
C TYR A 192 -2.17 16.47 35.30
N LEU A 193 -2.56 15.21 35.61
CA LEU A 193 -1.90 13.99 36.10
C LEU A 193 -2.88 12.80 35.89
N ASP A 194 -2.35 11.57 35.86
CA ASP A 194 -2.97 10.30 36.28
C ASP A 194 -3.79 9.39 35.32
N LYS A 195 -3.39 8.12 35.38
CA LYS A 195 -3.96 6.83 34.93
C LYS A 195 -4.79 6.68 33.64
N LYS A 196 -4.17 5.89 32.75
CA LYS A 196 -4.78 4.77 32.00
C LYS A 196 -5.62 5.14 30.77
N ASN A 197 -5.04 5.88 29.85
CA ASN A 197 -5.22 5.64 28.41
C ASN A 197 -3.94 6.05 27.69
N GLN A 198 -3.20 5.08 27.14
CA GLN A 198 -1.99 5.37 26.39
C GLN A 198 -2.41 5.95 25.04
N GLU A 199 -2.52 7.28 24.95
CA GLU A 199 -2.98 7.96 23.74
C GLU A 199 -1.98 7.76 22.61
N ILE A 200 -2.37 6.94 21.64
CA ILE A 200 -1.62 6.68 20.43
C ILE A 200 -2.07 7.67 19.37
N ILE A 201 -1.09 8.40 18.85
CA ILE A 201 -1.29 9.46 17.88
C ILE A 201 -0.55 9.10 16.60
N PHE A 202 -1.27 9.06 15.49
CA PHE A 202 -0.73 8.93 14.16
C PHE A 202 -0.56 10.31 13.52
N LYS A 203 0.63 10.56 12.98
CA LYS A 203 0.97 11.75 12.20
C LYS A 203 1.55 11.36 10.85
N ILE A 204 1.58 12.28 9.90
CA ILE A 204 2.12 12.03 8.56
C ILE A 204 3.45 12.74 8.48
N GLN A 205 4.54 12.00 8.36
CA GLN A 205 5.85 12.58 8.10
C GLN A 205 5.94 12.95 6.61
N ILE A 206 6.31 14.20 6.35
CA ILE A 206 6.37 14.77 5.00
C ILE A 206 7.79 15.09 4.55
N ILE A 207 8.66 15.53 5.48
CA ILE A 207 10.02 15.98 5.18
C ILE A 207 10.99 15.45 6.25
N SER A 208 12.20 15.13 5.81
CA SER A 208 13.36 14.88 6.68
C SER A 208 14.53 15.72 6.16
N SER A 209 15.19 16.46 7.04
CA SER A 209 16.29 17.36 6.69
C SER A 209 17.45 17.20 7.68
N SER A 210 18.68 17.31 7.20
CA SER A 210 19.87 17.35 8.05
C SER A 210 19.99 18.68 8.80
N THR A 211 19.42 19.75 8.25
CA THR A 211 19.37 21.08 8.85
C THR A 211 17.95 21.46 9.25
N ARG A 212 17.81 22.30 10.28
CA ARG A 212 16.52 22.80 10.71
C ARG A 212 15.94 23.73 9.63
N LEU A 213 14.70 23.46 9.20
CA LEU A 213 13.98 24.29 8.25
C LEU A 213 13.22 25.41 8.99
N ALA A 214 13.30 26.63 8.48
CA ALA A 214 12.52 27.74 8.99
C ALA A 214 11.01 27.54 8.71
N THR A 215 10.14 28.08 9.56
CA THR A 215 8.67 27.98 9.43
C THR A 215 8.15 28.52 8.09
N ASN A 216 8.83 29.50 7.49
CA ASN A 216 8.53 30.07 6.17
C ASN A 216 9.29 29.40 5.01
N SER A 217 9.85 28.20 5.22
CA SER A 217 10.53 27.48 4.15
C SER A 217 9.59 27.23 2.97
N PRO A 218 10.03 27.41 1.72
CA PRO A 218 9.26 27.03 0.53
C PRO A 218 8.82 25.57 0.53
N GLN A 219 9.51 24.71 1.28
CA GLN A 219 9.16 23.29 1.43
C GLN A 219 7.88 23.07 2.24
N PHE A 220 7.43 24.07 3.00
CA PHE A 220 6.17 24.04 3.75
C PHE A 220 5.03 24.81 3.07
N LYS A 221 5.16 25.08 1.76
CA LYS A 221 4.14 25.83 1.01
C LYS A 221 2.76 25.17 1.18
N ASP A 222 1.78 25.98 1.57
CA ASP A 222 0.38 25.59 1.81
C ASP A 222 0.15 24.61 2.98
N LEU A 223 1.14 24.43 3.86
CA LEU A 223 1.01 23.63 5.07
C LEU A 223 0.71 24.51 6.30
N LYS A 224 -0.35 24.17 7.02
CA LYS A 224 -0.64 24.70 8.35
C LYS A 224 -0.41 23.60 9.39
N ASN A 225 0.09 23.96 10.57
CA ASN A 225 0.29 23.06 11.72
C ASN A 225 1.34 21.95 11.49
N VAL A 226 2.52 22.31 10.99
CA VAL A 226 3.67 21.39 10.90
C VAL A 226 4.30 21.23 12.27
N TRP A 227 4.48 19.98 12.71
CA TRP A 227 5.16 19.62 13.96
C TRP A 227 6.56 19.07 13.67
N GLU A 228 7.56 19.66 14.33
CA GLU A 228 8.97 19.30 14.22
C GLU A 228 9.37 18.31 15.34
N TYR A 229 10.15 17.30 15.00
CA TYR A 229 10.86 16.47 15.97
C TYR A 229 12.22 16.02 15.45
N LYS A 230 13.11 15.66 16.35
CA LYS A 230 14.45 15.17 16.03
C LYS A 230 14.54 13.67 16.27
N ASP A 231 15.08 12.94 15.30
CA ASP A 231 15.26 11.50 15.40
C ASP A 231 16.44 11.05 14.53
N ASN A 232 17.39 10.31 15.12
CA ASN A 232 18.69 9.94 14.53
C ASN A 232 19.45 11.13 13.94
N GLY A 233 19.48 12.27 14.65
CA GLY A 233 20.22 13.47 14.23
C GLY A 233 19.55 14.31 13.14
N LEU A 234 18.46 13.83 12.54
CA LEU A 234 17.71 14.54 11.49
C LEU A 234 16.51 15.29 12.06
N TYR A 235 16.21 16.46 11.48
CA TYR A 235 14.97 17.20 11.70
C TYR A 235 13.87 16.62 10.83
N LYS A 236 12.78 16.18 11.46
CA LYS A 236 11.65 15.55 10.79
C LYS A 236 10.40 16.37 11.02
N TYR A 237 9.64 16.53 9.95
CA TYR A 237 8.46 17.37 9.92
C TYR A 237 7.23 16.52 9.64
N THR A 238 6.22 16.69 10.48
CA THR A 238 4.98 15.94 10.44
C THR A 238 3.77 16.85 10.41
N VAL A 239 2.67 16.35 9.89
CA VAL A 239 1.38 17.04 9.85
C VAL A 239 0.28 16.10 10.30
N GLY A 240 -0.82 16.70 10.77
CA GLY A 240 -1.97 15.98 11.29
C GLY A 240 -1.74 15.41 12.70
N ASN A 241 -2.87 15.05 13.31
CA ASN A 241 -2.94 14.45 14.63
C ASN A 241 -4.18 13.56 14.63
N GLN A 242 -4.01 12.27 14.32
CA GLN A 242 -5.11 11.33 14.12
C GLN A 242 -5.00 10.19 15.13
N THR A 243 -6.10 9.78 15.73
CA THR A 243 -6.15 8.63 16.65
C THR A 243 -6.42 7.31 15.94
N ASP A 244 -6.91 7.36 14.70
CA ASP A 244 -7.17 6.20 13.84
C ASP A 244 -6.17 6.12 12.67
N LEU A 245 -5.61 4.93 12.45
CA LEU A 245 -4.74 4.64 11.32
C LEU A 245 -5.44 4.83 9.96
N LYS A 246 -6.75 4.55 9.85
CA LYS A 246 -7.51 4.75 8.59
C LYS A 246 -7.57 6.23 8.22
N LEU A 247 -7.83 7.10 9.19
CA LEU A 247 -7.82 8.55 9.00
C LEU A 247 -6.42 9.04 8.63
N ALA A 248 -5.39 8.55 9.34
CA ALA A 248 -4.00 8.88 9.02
C ALA A 248 -3.57 8.43 7.62
N SER A 249 -4.01 7.25 7.16
CA SER A 249 -3.74 6.74 5.81
C SER A 249 -4.46 7.53 4.71
N THR A 250 -5.65 8.05 5.00
CA THR A 250 -6.39 8.92 4.09
C THR A 250 -5.66 10.25 3.94
N LEU A 251 -5.25 10.84 5.06
CA LEU A 251 -4.49 12.08 5.10
C LEU A 251 -3.11 11.94 4.43
N GLN A 252 -2.43 10.81 4.62
CA GLN A 252 -1.20 10.48 3.88
C GLN A 252 -1.42 10.51 2.37
N SER A 253 -2.51 9.91 1.89
CA SER A 253 -2.83 9.86 0.46
C SER A 253 -3.12 11.25 -0.09
N GLU A 254 -3.80 12.10 0.69
CA GLU A 254 -4.01 13.51 0.36
C GLU A 254 -2.69 14.28 0.21
N PHE A 255 -1.76 14.15 1.17
CA PHE A 255 -0.46 14.82 1.09
C PHE A 255 0.40 14.31 -0.07
N ARG A 256 0.32 13.03 -0.41
CA ARG A 256 0.97 12.50 -1.62
C ARG A 256 0.44 13.16 -2.90
N ARG A 257 -0.89 13.35 -3.01
CA ARG A 257 -1.49 14.08 -4.14
C ARG A 257 -1.08 15.56 -4.19
N LYS A 258 -0.78 16.16 -3.04
CA LYS A 258 -0.25 17.54 -2.94
C LYS A 258 1.24 17.68 -3.27
N GLY A 259 1.90 16.61 -3.72
CA GLY A 259 3.31 16.62 -4.15
C GLY A 259 4.29 16.02 -3.14
N PHE A 260 3.84 15.64 -1.94
CA PHE A 260 4.69 14.99 -0.93
C PHE A 260 4.75 13.47 -1.17
N ASN A 261 5.35 13.04 -2.28
CA ASN A 261 5.42 11.63 -2.69
C ASN A 261 6.04 10.70 -1.62
N GLY A 262 6.98 11.24 -0.84
CA GLY A 262 7.63 10.54 0.27
C GLY A 262 6.82 10.47 1.56
N ALA A 263 5.57 10.94 1.59
CA ALA A 263 4.80 11.00 2.83
C ALA A 263 4.42 9.60 3.36
N PHE A 264 4.60 9.38 4.66
CA PHE A 264 4.22 8.13 5.34
C PHE A 264 3.74 8.35 6.77
N VAL A 265 2.97 7.39 7.28
CA VAL A 265 2.40 7.43 8.62
C VAL A 265 3.46 7.06 9.67
N VAL A 266 3.54 7.86 10.72
CA VAL A 266 4.33 7.62 11.92
C VAL A 266 3.40 7.59 13.13
N ALA A 267 3.74 6.77 14.13
CA ALA A 267 2.98 6.65 15.37
C ALA A 267 3.78 7.19 16.55
N PHE A 268 3.08 7.86 17.45
CA PHE A 268 3.58 8.39 18.69
C PHE A 268 2.74 7.87 19.84
N LYS A 269 3.39 7.57 20.94
CA LYS A 269 2.77 7.19 22.20
C LYS A 269 3.39 8.03 23.28
N ASN A 270 2.59 8.83 23.97
CA ASN A 270 3.07 9.76 25.01
C ASN A 270 4.22 10.65 24.49
N GLY A 271 4.12 11.15 23.25
CA GLY A 271 5.14 11.98 22.62
C GLY A 271 6.38 11.24 22.09
N LYS A 272 6.55 9.94 22.37
CA LYS A 272 7.67 9.13 21.86
C LYS A 272 7.27 8.37 20.59
N ARG A 273 8.14 8.40 19.57
CA ARG A 273 7.93 7.65 18.33
C ARG A 273 7.97 6.15 18.60
N ILE A 274 6.98 5.42 18.09
CA ILE A 274 6.91 3.95 18.13
C ILE A 274 6.68 3.39 16.72
N PRO A 275 7.07 2.13 16.45
CA PRO A 275 6.72 1.44 15.22
C PRO A 275 5.19 1.39 15.05
N VAL A 276 4.69 1.67 13.84
CA VAL A 276 3.24 1.62 13.55
C VAL A 276 2.64 0.25 13.86
N ARG A 277 3.40 -0.83 13.66
CA ARG A 277 2.98 -2.19 14.02
C ARG A 277 2.79 -2.36 15.53
N GLU A 278 3.62 -1.71 16.34
CA GLU A 278 3.49 -1.73 17.80
C GLU A 278 2.30 -0.90 18.25
N ALA A 279 2.10 0.27 17.64
CA ALA A 279 0.93 1.10 17.87
C ALA A 279 -0.39 0.34 17.64
N LEU A 280 -0.47 -0.44 16.55
CA LEU A 280 -1.63 -1.27 16.25
C LEU A 280 -1.89 -2.40 17.25
N LYS A 281 -0.84 -2.94 17.89
CA LYS A 281 -1.00 -3.95 18.94
C LYS A 281 -1.56 -3.39 20.25
N LEU A 282 -1.39 -2.09 20.47
CA LEU A 282 -1.80 -1.42 21.69
C LEU A 282 -3.22 -0.82 21.59
N LEU A 283 -3.76 -0.72 20.36
CA LEU A 283 -5.13 -0.27 20.08
C LEU A 283 -6.14 -1.42 19.94
N ASN A 284 -5.66 -2.66 19.86
CA ASN A 284 -6.46 -3.90 19.80
C ASN A 284 -6.34 -4.64 21.13
#